data_AF-A0A4V2A0D5-F1
#
_entry.id   AF-A0A4V2A0D5-F1
#
_cell.length_a   1.000
_cell.length_b   1.000
_cell.length_c   1.000
_cell.angle_alpha   90.00
_cell.angle_beta   90.00
_cell.angle_gamma   90.00
#
_symmetry.space_group_name_H-M   'P 1'
#
loop_
_entity.id
_entity.type
_entity.pdbx_description
1 polymer ?
#
loop_
_entity_poly.entity_id
_entity_poly.type
_entity_poly.pdbx_seq_one_letter_code
_entity_poly.pdbx_strand_id
1 'polypeptide(L)'
;MKRTLILFAATALLTGCADTEKQEQKEKQLFNQVMLIHDELMEHEHVLMDNKQTLDSLAKTPALKDSAELLGKNLTIADDAMSDWMHHFDPDYKSKPHEEAIKYLTEQQEKIARVDSLTKTAVSASGIFISKHKK
;
A
#
# COMPACT_ATOMS: atom_id res chain seq x y z
N MET A 1 -68.73 30.89 4.96
CA MET A 1 -68.13 30.35 3.71
C MET A 1 -66.67 30.78 3.65
N LYS A 2 -65.77 29.78 3.56
CA LYS A 2 -64.44 29.81 2.94
C LYS A 2 -63.52 31.02 3.20
N ARG A 3 -62.43 30.78 3.92
CA ARG A 3 -61.05 31.01 3.46
C ARG A 3 -60.06 30.31 4.40
N THR A 4 -59.85 29.03 4.12
CA THR A 4 -58.64 28.29 4.46
C THR A 4 -57.44 28.93 3.75
N LEU A 5 -56.29 29.00 4.42
CA LEU A 5 -55.06 28.34 3.95
C LEU A 5 -53.98 28.47 5.05
N ILE A 6 -53.84 27.34 5.74
CA ILE A 6 -52.80 26.95 6.67
C ILE A 6 -51.52 26.66 5.87
N LEU A 7 -50.38 27.17 6.38
CA LEU A 7 -49.05 26.54 6.46
C LEU A 7 -48.48 25.88 5.19
N PHE A 8 -47.31 26.30 4.71
CA PHE A 8 -46.20 25.41 4.29
C PHE A 8 -45.04 26.25 3.73
N ALA A 9 -43.96 26.40 4.48
CA ALA A 9 -42.65 26.78 3.94
C ALA A 9 -41.56 26.62 5.02
N ALA A 10 -41.12 25.38 5.29
CA ALA A 10 -39.82 25.10 5.90
C ALA A 10 -39.55 23.59 5.86
N THR A 11 -39.16 23.06 4.71
CA THR A 11 -38.57 21.70 4.67
C THR A 11 -37.63 21.59 3.47
N ALA A 12 -36.41 22.10 3.62
CA ALA A 12 -35.35 21.92 2.63
C ALA A 12 -33.95 22.04 3.26
N LEU A 13 -33.64 21.22 4.27
CA LEU A 13 -32.27 21.09 4.80
C LEU A 13 -32.05 19.68 5.40
N LEU A 14 -32.07 18.62 4.59
CA LEU A 14 -31.65 17.27 5.04
C LEU A 14 -30.86 16.46 4.00
N THR A 15 -30.43 17.04 2.87
CA THR A 15 -29.68 16.29 1.85
C THR A 15 -28.18 16.14 2.13
N GLY A 16 -27.66 16.67 3.24
CA GLY A 16 -26.23 16.65 3.57
C GLY A 16 -25.72 15.37 4.24
N CYS A 17 -26.53 14.71 5.10
CA CYS A 17 -26.02 13.58 5.90
C CYS A 17 -25.72 12.31 5.09
N ALA A 18 -26.49 12.02 4.04
CA ALA A 18 -26.30 10.79 3.26
C ALA A 18 -25.04 10.80 2.38
N ASP A 19 -24.58 12.00 1.97
CA ASP A 19 -23.38 12.12 1.13
C ASP A 19 -22.10 12.02 1.97
N THR A 20 -22.10 12.57 3.18
CA THR A 20 -21.03 12.42 4.17
C THR A 20 -20.80 10.96 4.55
N GLU A 21 -21.86 10.21 4.90
CA GLU A 21 -21.73 8.78 5.24
C GLU A 21 -21.12 7.95 4.09
N LYS A 22 -21.50 8.26 2.84
CA LYS A 22 -20.96 7.58 1.65
C LYS A 22 -19.48 7.89 1.43
N GLN A 23 -19.06 9.13 1.66
CA GLN A 23 -17.66 9.56 1.54
C GLN A 23 -16.79 8.88 2.61
N GLU A 24 -17.22 8.90 3.87
CA GLU A 24 -16.54 8.22 4.98
C GLU A 24 -16.39 6.71 4.72
N GLN A 25 -17.44 6.07 4.19
CA GLN A 25 -17.37 4.65 3.84
C GLN A 25 -16.34 4.39 2.74
N LYS A 26 -16.27 5.25 1.72
CA LYS A 26 -15.30 5.12 0.63
C LYS A 26 -13.86 5.31 1.13
N GLU A 27 -13.62 6.28 1.99
CA GLU A 27 -12.31 6.46 2.64
C GLU A 27 -11.89 5.23 3.43
N LYS A 28 -12.79 4.68 4.24
CA LYS A 28 -12.52 3.46 5.01
C LYS A 28 -12.19 2.28 4.10
N GLN A 29 -12.88 2.13 2.99
CA GLN A 29 -12.60 1.08 2.01
C GLN A 29 -11.21 1.25 1.39
N LEU A 30 -10.85 2.46 0.97
CA LEU A 30 -9.53 2.74 0.40
C LEU A 30 -8.42 2.51 1.42
N PHE A 31 -8.59 3.00 2.65
CA PHE A 31 -7.63 2.77 3.73
C PHE A 31 -7.43 1.28 4.00
N ASN A 32 -8.53 0.51 4.09
CA ASN A 32 -8.43 -0.93 4.26
C ASN A 32 -7.69 -1.61 3.09
N GLN A 33 -7.91 -1.17 1.86
CA GLN A 33 -7.18 -1.71 0.70
C GLN A 33 -5.69 -1.39 0.76
N VAL A 34 -5.31 -0.19 1.19
CA VAL A 34 -3.90 0.17 1.43
C VAL A 34 -3.29 -0.75 2.48
N MET A 35 -3.97 -0.94 3.61
CA MET A 35 -3.48 -1.78 4.71
C MET A 35 -3.42 -3.26 4.34
N LEU A 36 -4.36 -3.78 3.55
CA LEU A 36 -4.31 -5.16 3.07
C LEU A 36 -3.05 -5.42 2.23
N ILE A 37 -2.68 -4.50 1.33
CA ILE A 37 -1.47 -4.65 0.52
C ILE A 37 -0.22 -4.53 1.40
N HIS A 38 -0.21 -3.60 2.37
CA HIS A 38 0.85 -3.51 3.37
C HIS A 38 1.04 -4.84 4.11
N ASP A 39 -0.04 -5.41 4.64
CA ASP A 39 0.01 -6.63 5.44
C ASP A 39 0.49 -7.83 4.61
N GLU A 40 0.01 -7.97 3.37
CA GLU A 40 0.53 -8.98 2.43
C GLU A 40 2.03 -8.80 2.16
N LEU A 41 2.51 -7.56 2.04
CA LEU A 41 3.92 -7.28 1.80
C LEU A 41 4.79 -7.68 3.00
N MET A 42 4.30 -7.46 4.22
CA MET A 42 4.99 -7.85 5.45
C MET A 42 5.20 -9.38 5.55
N GLU A 43 4.33 -10.20 4.95
CA GLU A 43 4.53 -11.65 4.87
C GLU A 43 5.76 -12.02 4.02
N HIS A 44 6.14 -11.16 3.07
CA HIS A 44 7.31 -11.35 2.21
C HIS A 44 8.61 -10.80 2.81
N GLU A 45 8.56 -9.98 3.86
CA GLU A 45 9.74 -9.35 4.48
C GLU A 45 10.72 -10.41 5.01
N HIS A 46 10.22 -11.44 5.69
CA HIS A 46 11.06 -12.53 6.19
C HIS A 46 11.81 -13.24 5.04
N VAL A 47 11.11 -13.54 3.95
CA VAL A 47 11.69 -14.20 2.77
C VAL A 47 12.71 -13.30 2.09
N LEU A 48 12.44 -11.99 2.01
CA LEU A 48 13.37 -11.00 1.48
C LEU A 48 14.68 -11.00 2.29
N MET A 49 14.58 -10.97 3.62
CA MET A 49 15.75 -10.97 4.51
C MET A 49 16.56 -12.27 4.44
N ASP A 50 15.89 -13.42 4.43
CA ASP A 50 16.54 -14.74 4.24
C ASP A 50 17.28 -14.82 2.90
N ASN A 51 16.66 -14.27 1.84
CA ASN A 51 17.26 -14.24 0.52
C ASN A 51 18.49 -13.33 0.50
N LYS A 52 18.46 -12.14 1.12
CA LYS A 52 19.63 -11.25 1.25
C LYS A 52 20.81 -11.99 1.92
N GLN A 53 20.57 -12.62 3.07
CA GLN A 53 21.60 -13.38 3.79
C GLN A 53 22.18 -14.53 2.96
N THR A 54 21.33 -15.23 2.21
CA THR A 54 21.77 -16.34 1.35
C THR A 54 22.59 -15.82 0.17
N LEU A 55 22.18 -14.71 -0.45
CA LEU A 55 22.90 -14.08 -1.56
C LEU A 55 24.27 -13.56 -1.11
N ASP A 56 24.38 -12.96 0.08
CA ASP A 56 25.66 -12.53 0.65
C ASP A 56 26.65 -13.70 0.80
N SER A 57 26.12 -14.89 1.13
CA SER A 57 26.92 -16.11 1.19
C SER A 57 27.33 -16.60 -0.21
N LEU A 58 26.40 -16.61 -1.16
CA LEU A 58 26.67 -17.00 -2.55
C LEU A 58 27.65 -16.03 -3.23
N ALA A 59 27.63 -14.74 -2.87
CA ALA A 59 28.52 -13.72 -3.42
C ALA A 59 30.01 -13.96 -3.11
N LYS A 60 30.31 -14.77 -2.08
CA LYS A 60 31.67 -15.21 -1.76
C LYS A 60 32.23 -16.20 -2.79
N THR A 61 31.38 -16.80 -3.61
CA THR A 61 31.81 -17.66 -4.72
C THR A 61 32.08 -16.78 -5.95
N PRO A 62 33.32 -16.72 -6.46
CA PRO A 62 33.67 -15.80 -7.56
C PRO A 62 32.78 -15.93 -8.79
N ALA A 63 32.37 -17.15 -9.14
CA ALA A 63 31.49 -17.42 -10.29
C ALA A 63 30.04 -16.92 -10.10
N LEU A 64 29.61 -16.65 -8.87
CA LEU A 64 28.24 -16.24 -8.53
C LEU A 64 28.16 -14.78 -8.08
N LYS A 65 29.31 -14.14 -7.81
CA LYS A 65 29.41 -12.83 -7.18
C LYS A 65 28.50 -11.78 -7.81
N ASP A 66 28.70 -11.49 -9.09
CA ASP A 66 27.99 -10.40 -9.76
C ASP A 66 26.47 -10.60 -9.77
N SER A 67 26.02 -11.85 -10.00
CA SER A 67 24.58 -12.18 -9.97
C SER A 67 24.01 -12.09 -8.57
N ALA A 68 24.74 -12.56 -7.56
CA ALA A 68 24.30 -12.52 -6.17
C ALA A 68 24.21 -11.08 -5.65
N GLU A 69 25.23 -10.24 -5.94
CA GLU A 69 25.26 -8.82 -5.57
C GLU A 69 24.13 -8.04 -6.27
N LEU A 70 23.88 -8.29 -7.56
CA LEU A 70 22.79 -7.64 -8.29
C LEU A 70 21.41 -7.98 -7.67
N LEU A 71 21.17 -9.25 -7.38
CA LEU A 71 19.92 -9.68 -6.76
C LEU A 71 19.78 -9.14 -5.33
N GLY A 72 20.87 -9.08 -4.56
CA GLY A 72 20.88 -8.49 -3.21
C GLY A 72 20.58 -7.00 -3.24
N LYS A 73 21.10 -6.28 -4.24
CA LYS A 73 20.76 -4.87 -4.48
C LYS A 73 19.27 -4.70 -4.82
N ASN A 74 18.69 -5.56 -5.65
CA ASN A 74 17.26 -5.49 -5.97
C ASN A 74 16.37 -5.70 -4.74
N LEU A 75 16.73 -6.65 -3.87
CA LEU A 75 16.03 -6.84 -2.59
C LEU A 75 16.18 -5.63 -1.68
N THR A 76 17.34 -4.98 -1.66
CA THR A 76 17.57 -3.75 -0.88
C THR A 76 16.72 -2.60 -1.40
N ILE A 77 16.62 -2.43 -2.73
CA ILE A 77 15.75 -1.40 -3.34
C ILE A 77 14.28 -1.63 -2.97
N ALA A 78 13.82 -2.89 -2.92
CA ALA A 78 12.46 -3.21 -2.52
C ALA A 78 12.18 -2.91 -1.04
N ASP A 79 13.12 -3.28 -0.17
CA ASP A 79 13.11 -3.00 1.27
C ASP A 79 13.09 -1.48 1.55
N ASP A 80 13.99 -0.74 0.91
CA ASP A 80 14.06 0.73 0.99
C ASP A 80 12.77 1.39 0.48
N ALA A 81 12.16 0.87 -0.59
CA ALA A 81 10.90 1.40 -1.11
C ALA A 81 9.74 1.23 -0.12
N MET A 82 9.70 0.12 0.64
CA MET A 82 8.72 -0.08 1.69
C MET A 82 8.97 0.86 2.87
N SER A 83 10.23 0.99 3.29
CA SER A 83 10.61 1.92 4.37
C SER A 83 10.29 3.37 4.01
N ASP A 84 10.61 3.79 2.78
CA ASP A 84 10.30 5.12 2.27
C ASP A 84 8.80 5.38 2.22
N TRP A 85 8.02 4.40 1.75
CA TRP A 85 6.56 4.50 1.76
C TRP A 85 6.02 4.67 3.18
N MET A 86 6.48 3.85 4.14
CA MET A 86 6.04 3.95 5.54
C MET A 86 6.41 5.29 6.19
N HIS A 87 7.60 5.84 5.90
CA HIS A 87 8.00 7.14 6.41
C HIS A 87 7.13 8.29 5.90
N HIS A 88 6.59 8.17 4.68
CA HIS A 88 5.74 9.19 4.07
C HIS A 88 4.24 8.92 4.23
N PHE A 89 3.85 7.76 4.75
CA PHE A 89 2.45 7.43 4.98
C PHE A 89 1.93 8.13 6.24
N ASP A 90 1.01 9.07 6.03
CA ASP A 90 0.19 9.71 7.06
C ASP A 90 -1.09 8.90 7.30
N PRO A 91 -1.25 8.23 8.46
CA PRO A 91 -2.47 7.51 8.80
C PRO A 91 -3.60 8.44 9.26
N ASP A 92 -3.33 9.71 9.58
CA ASP A 92 -4.33 10.68 10.02
C ASP A 92 -4.97 11.43 8.83
N TYR A 93 -5.52 10.65 7.90
CA TYR A 93 -6.21 11.19 6.72
C TYR A 93 -7.57 11.85 7.05
N LYS A 94 -8.14 11.54 8.22
CA LYS A 94 -9.48 12.00 8.65
C LYS A 94 -9.52 13.48 9.01
N SER A 95 -8.36 14.09 9.27
CA SER A 95 -8.23 15.53 9.46
C SER A 95 -8.40 16.33 8.16
N LYS A 96 -8.34 15.67 7.00
CA LYS A 96 -8.43 16.30 5.68
C LYS A 96 -9.88 16.33 5.17
N PRO A 97 -10.26 17.27 4.30
CA PRO A 97 -11.55 17.23 3.60
C PRO A 97 -11.75 15.89 2.86
N HIS A 98 -12.97 15.39 2.79
CA HIS A 98 -13.26 14.06 2.24
C HIS A 98 -12.68 13.80 0.84
N GLU A 99 -12.77 14.79 -0.05
CA GLU A 99 -12.21 14.68 -1.40
C GLU A 99 -10.68 14.56 -1.39
N GLU A 100 -10.00 15.31 -0.51
CA GLU A 100 -8.56 15.24 -0.32
C GLU A 100 -8.14 13.91 0.33
N ALA A 101 -8.90 13.43 1.31
CA ALA A 101 -8.68 12.13 1.94
C ALA A 101 -8.80 10.98 0.92
N ILE A 102 -9.85 10.97 0.11
CA ILE A 102 -10.06 9.97 -0.95
C ILE A 102 -8.92 10.02 -1.97
N LYS A 103 -8.54 11.21 -2.43
CA LYS A 103 -7.44 11.38 -3.38
C LYS A 103 -6.13 10.86 -2.81
N TYR A 104 -5.79 11.27 -1.59
CA TYR A 104 -4.60 10.83 -0.88
C TYR A 104 -4.56 9.31 -0.73
N LEU A 105 -5.64 8.68 -0.25
CA LEU A 105 -5.68 7.22 -0.06
C LEU A 105 -5.59 6.46 -1.39
N THR A 106 -6.15 6.99 -2.46
CA THR A 106 -6.03 6.42 -3.81
C THR A 106 -4.57 6.48 -4.30
N GLU A 107 -3.90 7.62 -4.11
CA GLU A 107 -2.47 7.75 -4.44
C GLU A 107 -1.60 6.80 -3.59
N GLN A 108 -1.92 6.64 -2.30
CA GLN A 108 -1.20 5.69 -1.44
C GLN A 108 -1.43 4.25 -1.85
N GLN A 109 -2.65 3.89 -2.26
CA GLN A 109 -2.96 2.56 -2.79
C GLN A 109 -2.12 2.24 -4.02
N GLU A 110 -1.99 3.19 -4.96
CA GLU A 110 -1.14 2.99 -6.14
C GLU A 110 0.34 2.87 -5.78
N LYS A 111 0.82 3.66 -4.81
CA LYS A 111 2.21 3.60 -4.33
C LYS A 111 2.50 2.24 -3.71
N ILE A 112 1.70 1.79 -2.74
CA ILE A 112 1.94 0.52 -2.06
C ILE A 112 1.80 -0.67 -3.03
N ALA A 113 0.89 -0.61 -4.01
CA ALA A 113 0.80 -1.64 -5.06
C ALA A 113 2.07 -1.74 -5.92
N ARG A 114 2.77 -0.63 -6.17
CA ARG A 114 4.07 -0.64 -6.86
C ARG A 114 5.16 -1.24 -5.98
N VAL A 115 5.20 -0.91 -4.69
CA VAL A 115 6.13 -1.52 -3.74
C VAL A 115 5.89 -3.03 -3.67
N ASP A 116 4.64 -3.48 -3.57
CA ASP A 116 4.26 -4.89 -3.58
C ASP A 116 4.78 -5.64 -4.83
N SER A 117 4.52 -5.09 -6.02
CA SER A 117 5.00 -5.68 -7.27
C SER A 117 6.53 -5.77 -7.34
N LEU A 118 7.23 -4.73 -6.87
CA LEU A 118 8.69 -4.68 -6.80
C LEU A 118 9.23 -5.75 -5.84
N THR A 119 8.67 -5.84 -4.64
CA THR A 119 9.06 -6.83 -3.60
C THR A 119 8.83 -8.25 -4.08
N LYS A 120 7.63 -8.57 -4.60
CA LYS A 120 7.32 -9.92 -5.12
C LYS A 120 8.24 -10.31 -6.27
N THR A 121 8.57 -9.38 -7.16
CA THR A 121 9.50 -9.62 -8.28
C THR A 121 10.92 -9.88 -7.77
N ALA A 122 11.42 -9.05 -6.85
CA ALA A 122 12.76 -9.20 -6.29
C ALA A 122 12.91 -10.53 -5.53
N VAL A 123 11.94 -10.86 -4.67
CA VAL A 123 11.89 -12.10 -3.88
C VAL A 123 11.82 -13.33 -4.79
N SER A 124 10.98 -13.29 -5.84
CA SER A 124 10.88 -14.40 -6.80
C SER A 124 12.18 -14.62 -7.55
N ALA A 125 12.78 -13.56 -8.08
CA ALA A 125 14.04 -13.63 -8.83
C ALA A 125 15.19 -14.17 -7.97
N SER A 126 15.33 -13.69 -6.73
CA SER A 126 16.34 -14.20 -5.80
C SER A 126 16.07 -15.66 -5.41
N GLY A 127 14.82 -16.04 -5.16
CA GLY A 127 14.45 -17.42 -4.83
C GLY A 127 14.78 -18.41 -5.95
N ILE A 128 14.53 -18.03 -7.21
CA ILE A 128 14.91 -18.82 -8.38
C ILE A 128 16.43 -18.97 -8.49
N PHE A 129 17.19 -17.91 -8.24
CA PHE A 129 18.65 -17.98 -8.26
C PHE A 129 19.19 -18.85 -7.13
N ILE A 130 18.68 -18.66 -5.91
CA ILE A 130 19.09 -19.42 -4.72
C ILE A 130 18.82 -20.90 -4.91
N SER A 131 17.61 -21.29 -5.32
CA SER A 131 17.25 -22.71 -5.52
C SER A 131 18.13 -23.44 -6.55
N LYS A 132 18.70 -22.73 -7.52
CA LYS A 132 19.63 -23.31 -8.50
C LYS A 132 21.04 -23.55 -7.96
N HIS A 133 21.44 -22.83 -6.91
CA HIS A 133 22.84 -22.80 -6.43
C HIS A 133 23.00 -23.28 -4.98
N LYS A 134 21.90 -23.40 -4.22
CA LYS A 134 21.86 -24.02 -2.90
C LYS A 134 21.70 -25.54 -3.09
N LYS A 135 22.83 -26.24 -3.19
CA LYS A 135 22.89 -27.71 -3.02
C LYS A 135 23.10 -28.04 -1.55
#